data_AF-A0A522SUR0-F1
#
_entry.id   AF-A0A522SUR0-F1
#
_cell.length_a   1.000
_cell.length_b   1.000
_cell.length_c   1.000
_cell.angle_alpha   90.00
_cell.angle_beta   90.00
_cell.angle_gamma   90.00
#
_symmetry.space_group_name_H-M   'P 1'
#
loop_
_entity.id
_entity.type
_entity.pdbx_description
1 polymer ?
#
loop_
_entity_poly.entity_id
_entity_poly.type
_entity_poly.pdbx_seq_one_letter_code
_entity_poly.pdbx_strand_id
1 'polypeptide(L)' 'MMIINEKFKLKQIVYLVTDKEQKKRIVTGIFICADGTLMYECTEGPNYSKHYDFEISAEKDILATIDN' A
#
# COMPACT_ATOMS: atom_id res chain seq x y z
N MET A 1 5.76 6.78 -25.47
CA MET A 1 6.33 6.57 -24.13
C MET A 1 5.20 6.78 -23.13
N MET A 2 4.90 5.78 -22.29
CA MET A 2 3.89 5.89 -21.25
C MET A 2 4.59 6.35 -19.97
N ILE A 3 4.08 7.42 -19.35
CA ILE A 3 4.56 7.90 -18.05
C ILE A 3 3.54 7.43 -17.02
N ILE A 4 4.02 6.68 -16.03
CA ILE A 4 3.22 6.23 -14.89
C ILE A 4 3.55 7.20 -13.75
N ASN A 5 2.53 7.79 -13.14
CA ASN A 5 2.68 8.67 -11.98
C ASN A 5 2.34 7.87 -10.72
N GLU A 6 3.28 7.05 -10.25
CA GLU A 6 3.08 6.26 -9.03
C GLU A 6 3.17 7.15 -7.77
N LYS A 7 2.25 6.93 -6.84
CA LYS A 7 2.26 7.59 -5.52
C LYS A 7 3.22 6.90 -4.56
N PHE A 8 3.37 5.57 -4.71
CA PHE A 8 4.25 4.74 -3.89
C PHE A 8 5.25 3.98 -4.76
N LYS A 9 6.50 3.89 -4.29
CA LYS A 9 7.60 3.28 -5.04
C LYS A 9 7.81 1.82 -4.64
N LEU A 10 8.35 1.02 -5.55
CA LEU A 10 8.85 -0.31 -5.21
C LEU A 10 9.83 -0.23 -4.03
N LYS A 11 9.80 -1.23 -3.15
CA LYS A 11 10.56 -1.33 -1.90
C LYS A 11 10.17 -0.31 -0.82
N GLN A 12 9.21 0.58 -1.06
CA GLN A 12 8.72 1.50 -0.04
C GLN A 12 7.95 0.73 1.05
N ILE A 13 8.18 1.13 2.30
CA ILE A 13 7.38 0.64 3.44
C ILE A 13 6.10 1.47 3.52
N VAL A 14 4.97 0.79 3.61
CA VAL A 14 3.62 1.36 3.74
C VAL A 14 2.81 0.61 4.79
N TYR A 15 1.65 1.17 5.13
CA TYR A 15 0.68 0.62 6.07
C TYR A 15 -0.70 0.63 5.43
N LEU A 16 -1.58 -0.31 5.79
CA LEU A 16 -2.96 -0.24 5.36
C LEU A 16 -3.74 0.72 6.26
N VAL A 17 -4.57 1.58 5.68
CA VAL A 17 -5.43 2.51 6.43
C VAL A 17 -6.44 1.77 7.30
N THR A 18 -6.87 0.58 6.87
CA THR A 18 -7.85 -0.27 7.57
C THR A 18 -7.24 -1.26 8.55
N ASP A 19 -5.90 -1.40 8.58
CA ASP A 19 -5.23 -2.34 9.48
C ASP A 19 -5.03 -1.70 10.86
N LYS A 20 -5.79 -2.18 11.84
CA LYS A 20 -5.67 -1.74 13.24
C LYS A 20 -4.30 -2.04 13.85
N GLU A 21 -3.64 -3.10 13.41
CA GLU A 21 -2.31 -3.45 13.92
C GLU A 21 -1.20 -2.61 13.26
N GLN A 22 -1.54 -1.91 12.18
CA GLN A 22 -0.62 -1.08 11.40
C GLN A 22 0.68 -1.81 11.08
N LYS A 23 0.55 -3.03 10.55
CA LYS A 23 1.69 -3.84 10.17
C LYS A 23 2.39 -3.23 8.96
N LYS A 24 3.73 -3.23 9.02
CA LYS A 24 4.57 -2.76 7.92
C LYS A 24 4.41 -3.69 6.72
N ARG A 25 4.19 -3.12 5.55
CA ARG A 25 4.18 -3.81 4.27
C ARG A 25 5.18 -3.19 3.32
N ILE A 26 5.73 -3.99 2.42
CA ILE A 26 6.66 -3.52 1.39
C ILE A 26 5.94 -3.54 0.05
N VAL A 27 6.01 -2.45 -0.71
CA VAL A 27 5.49 -2.39 -2.08
C VAL A 27 6.38 -3.26 -2.99
N THR A 28 5.85 -4.37 -3.49
CA THR A 28 6.56 -5.35 -4.33
C THR A 28 6.15 -5.32 -5.80
N GLY A 29 5.02 -4.69 -6.12
CA GLY A 29 4.54 -4.55 -7.50
C GLY A 29 3.63 -3.35 -7.69
N ILE A 30 3.62 -2.82 -8.92
CA ILE A 30 2.72 -1.74 -9.36
C ILE A 30 1.98 -2.25 -10.58
N PHE A 31 0.65 -2.25 -10.52
CA PHE A 31 -0.24 -2.80 -11.52
C PHE A 31 -1.09 -1.68 -12.11
N ILE A 32 -1.17 -1.62 -13.44
CA ILE A 32 -2.01 -0.68 -14.17
C ILE A 32 -3.33 -1.38 -14.48
N CYS A 33 -4.44 -0.84 -13.99
CA CYS A 33 -5.78 -1.33 -14.27
C CYS A 33 -6.26 -0.86 -15.65
N ALA A 34 -7.31 -1.50 -16.17
CA ALA A 34 -7.87 -1.18 -17.49
C ALA A 34 -8.42 0.26 -17.59
N ASP A 35 -8.85 0.84 -16.46
CA ASP A 35 -9.30 2.23 -16.34
C ASP A 35 -8.15 3.23 -16.13
N GLY A 36 -6.90 2.76 -16.16
CA GLY A 36 -5.70 3.57 -15.95
C GLY A 36 -5.36 3.84 -14.49
N THR A 37 -6.15 3.35 -13.53
CA THR A 37 -5.80 3.44 -12.10
C THR A 37 -4.62 2.53 -11.75
N LEU A 38 -3.99 2.80 -10.61
CA LEU A 38 -2.87 2.02 -10.11
C LEU A 38 -3.26 1.24 -8.86
N MET A 39 -2.90 -0.05 -8.85
CA MET A 39 -2.89 -0.86 -7.64
C MET A 39 -1.46 -1.22 -7.25
N TYR A 40 -1.23 -1.33 -5.95
CA TYR A 40 0.07 -1.64 -5.36
C TYR A 40 -0.01 -2.99 -4.68
N GLU A 41 0.85 -3.91 -5.08
CA GLU A 41 1.03 -5.14 -4.33
C GLU A 41 1.92 -4.86 -3.12
N CYS A 42 1.39 -5.19 -1.95
CA CYS A 42 2.01 -4.97 -0.65
C CYS A 42 2.24 -6.32 0.02
N THR A 43 3.48 -6.59 0.40
CA THR A 43 3.91 -7.86 1.01
C THR A 43 4.22 -7.69 2.50
N GLU A 44 3.76 -8.65 3.30
CA GLU A 44 3.99 -8.80 4.73
C GLU A 44 4.44 -10.24 5.01
N GLY A 45 5.76 -10.47 5.04
CA GLY A 45 6.31 -11.83 5.13
C GLY A 45 5.88 -12.69 3.92
N PRO A 46 5.25 -13.85 4.12
CA PRO A 46 4.76 -14.69 3.02
C PRO A 46 3.43 -14.19 2.41
N ASN A 47 2.75 -13.24 3.06
CA ASN A 47 1.44 -12.78 2.62
C ASN A 47 1.60 -11.59 1.68
N TYR A 48 0.80 -11.55 0.62
CA TYR A 48 0.75 -10.43 -0.32
C TYR A 48 -0.71 -10.12 -0.69
N SER A 49 -0.98 -8.86 -1.01
CA SER A 49 -2.31 -8.39 -1.42
C SER A 49 -2.17 -7.10 -2.23
N LYS A 50 -3.16 -6.80 -3.06
CA LYS A 50 -3.18 -5.59 -3.90
C LYS A 50 -4.17 -4.58 -3.35
N HIS A 51 -3.76 -3.32 -3.34
CA HIS A 51 -4.50 -2.20 -2.73
C HIS A 51 -4.44 -0.98 -3.64
N TYR A 52 -5.50 -0.20 -3.67
CA TYR A 52 -5.47 1.13 -4.29
C TYR A 52 -4.68 2.12 -3.44
N ASP A 53 -4.30 3.24 -4.05
CA ASP A 53 -3.47 4.27 -3.44
C ASP A 53 -4.08 4.98 -2.21
N PHE A 54 -5.41 4.91 -2.05
CA PHE A 54 -6.15 5.44 -0.92
C PHE A 54 -6.30 4.43 0.24
N GLU A 55 -6.02 3.15 0.00
CA GLU A 55 -6.07 2.10 1.02
C GLU A 55 -4.72 1.96 1.75
N ILE A 56 -3.67 2.62 1.25
CA ILE A 56 -2.30 2.58 1.76
C ILE A 56 -1.79 3.96 2.18
N SER A 57 -0.95 3.97 3.22
CA SER A 57 -0.30 5.16 3.76
C SER A 57 1.22 4.95 3.88
N ALA A 58 2.01 6.00 3.64
CA ALA A 58 3.44 6.00 3.93
C ALA A 58 3.73 6.20 5.43
N GLU A 59 2.74 6.70 6.17
CA GLU A 59 2.83 7.02 7.58
C GLU A 59 2.01 6.01 8.40
N LYS A 60 2.56 5.63 9.55
CA LYS A 60 1.90 4.74 10.49
C LYS A 60 0.85 5.53 11.29
N ASP A 61 -0.40 5.09 11.28
CA ASP A 61 -1.45 5.69 12.10
C ASP A 61 -1.45 5.09 13.51
N ILE A 62 -0.80 5.76 14.45
CA ILE A 62 -0.71 5.29 15.84
C ILE A 62 -2.08 5.30 16.52
N LEU A 63 -2.98 6.24 16.18
CA LEU A 63 -4.29 6.35 16.80
C LEU A 63 -5.17 5.16 16.44
N ALA A 64 -5.03 4.63 15.21
CA ALA A 64 -5.71 3.41 14.79
C ALA A 64 -5.31 2.16 15.63
N THR A 65 -4.17 2.20 16.32
CA THR A 65 -3.67 1.08 17.15
C THR A 65 -4.14 1.13 18.61
N ILE A 66 -4.78 2.23 19.03
CA ILE A 66 -5.29 2.38 20.39
C ILE A 66 -6.71 1.81 20.42
N ASP A 67 -6.88 0.65 21.04
CA ASP A 67 -8.20 0.13 21.37
C ASP A 67 -8.84 1.03 22.45
N ASN A 68 -10.11 1.41 22.25
CA ASN A 68 -10.93 2.11 23.25
C ASN A 68 -11.30 1.19 24.41
#